data_AF-A0A958D6U2-F1
#
_entry.id   AF-A0A958D6U2-F1
#
_cell.length_a   1.000
_cell.length_b   1.000
_cell.length_c   1.000
_cell.angle_alpha   90.00
_cell.angle_beta   90.00
_cell.angle_gamma   90.00
#
_symmetry.space_group_name_H-M   'P 1'
#
loop_
_entity.id
_entity.type
_entity.pdbx_description
1 polymer ?
#
loop_
_entity_poly.entity_id
_entity_poly.type
_entity_poly.pdbx_seq_one_letter_code
_entity_poly.pdbx_strand_id
1 'polypeptide(L)'
;MSNNPKSARPPRGTPNGTGGPPGPARRYAQIIGWGMAVPDRIVTNDDLSRIVETTDEWIRSRTGIAERRIVSNPSETTATLATQAAREALRVTGLPPSALDMVICSTSSPEYIFPSTASLVQDALGAPHAGAFDLSAACSGFVYALAMARGMISAGDADYVMVVGAETLSRFVDWTDRGTCILFGDGAGAVLLAASEEPGGIMSCVLGSDGSGGDLLIVPAGGSANPATLETVATGQHTMKMDGKAVFRFATQAMAEGTRDAVARAGLTLDEVDLVIPHQANSRIIQSSVIKQLKIPASKVFVNVERYGNTSTASIPIALCEAIEAGRVRPGQNIVFVGFGAGLTWAATAVKWCAPIKKQPFPWWKVAQQEAGLQLAGARSTWRRAARRIYAGTLGPAEAPTFRGRLRASIDAGRETWEARKDDE
;
A
#
# COMPACT_ATOMS: atom_id res chain seq x y z
N MET A 1 24.64 -37.97 50.77
CA MET A 1 24.95 -37.51 49.40
C MET A 1 23.62 -37.43 48.64
N SER A 2 22.86 -36.35 48.82
CA SER A 2 22.77 -35.18 47.92
C SER A 2 22.42 -35.52 46.46
N ASN A 3 21.16 -35.32 46.06
CA ASN A 3 20.81 -34.21 45.16
C ASN A 3 19.30 -34.09 44.92
N ASN A 4 18.88 -32.82 44.95
CA ASN A 4 17.54 -32.28 44.73
C ASN A 4 17.41 -31.88 43.24
N PRO A 5 16.20 -31.86 42.66
CA PRO A 5 15.81 -30.66 41.91
C PRO A 5 14.44 -30.09 42.31
N LYS A 6 14.54 -28.80 42.68
CA LYS A 6 13.52 -27.76 42.92
C LYS A 6 12.38 -27.78 41.89
N SER A 7 11.15 -28.00 42.34
CA SER A 7 10.11 -27.01 42.70
C SER A 7 9.41 -26.32 41.52
N ALA A 8 8.23 -26.85 41.17
CA ALA A 8 7.21 -26.19 40.36
C ALA A 8 6.68 -24.92 41.04
N ARG A 9 6.49 -23.85 40.28
CA ARG A 9 5.79 -22.63 40.74
C ARG A 9 4.27 -22.85 40.70
N PRO A 10 3.51 -22.45 41.73
CA PRO A 10 2.05 -22.48 41.68
C PRO A 10 1.51 -21.33 40.77
N PRO A 11 0.27 -21.46 40.25
CA PRO A 11 -0.32 -20.44 39.39
C PRO A 11 -0.55 -19.14 40.17
N ARG A 12 -0.22 -18.01 39.56
CA ARG A 12 -0.54 -16.68 40.11
C ARG A 12 -2.05 -16.47 40.03
N GLY A 13 -2.67 -16.28 41.19
CA GLY A 13 -4.05 -15.86 41.31
C GLY A 13 -4.32 -14.52 40.63
N THR A 14 -5.54 -14.38 40.10
CA THR A 14 -6.09 -13.12 39.63
C THR A 14 -6.32 -12.17 40.79
N PRO A 15 -5.86 -10.91 40.74
CA PRO A 15 -6.36 -9.88 41.64
C PRO A 15 -7.68 -9.34 41.08
N ASN A 16 -8.76 -9.56 41.83
CA ASN A 16 -9.96 -8.74 41.72
C ASN A 16 -9.66 -7.34 42.31
N GLY A 17 -9.87 -6.31 41.49
CA GLY A 17 -10.20 -4.93 41.90
C GLY A 17 -9.04 -3.98 42.22
N THR A 18 -8.94 -2.87 41.48
CA THR A 18 -8.77 -1.49 42.00
C THR A 18 -8.72 -0.52 40.81
N GLY A 19 -9.45 0.60 40.91
CA GLY A 19 -9.62 1.60 39.86
C GLY A 19 -8.34 2.36 39.51
N GLY A 20 -7.62 1.87 38.50
CA GLY A 20 -6.78 2.74 37.68
C GLY A 20 -7.64 3.60 36.74
N PRO A 21 -7.08 4.66 36.12
CA PRO A 21 -7.75 5.32 35.01
C PRO A 21 -8.18 4.25 34.00
N PRO A 22 -9.39 4.35 33.42
CA PRO A 22 -9.81 3.38 32.41
C PRO A 22 -8.69 3.26 31.39
N GLY A 23 -8.18 2.04 31.21
CA GLY A 23 -7.23 1.78 30.12
C GLY A 23 -7.82 2.32 28.82
N PRO A 24 -6.98 2.77 27.87
CA PRO A 24 -7.48 3.40 26.65
C PRO A 24 -8.60 2.56 26.05
N ALA A 25 -9.72 3.21 25.71
CA ALA A 25 -10.87 2.56 25.10
C ALA A 25 -10.38 1.68 23.93
N ARG A 26 -10.95 0.49 23.76
CA ARG A 26 -10.47 -0.44 22.73
C ARG A 26 -10.75 0.14 21.34
N ARG A 27 -9.69 0.52 20.61
CA ARG A 27 -9.78 1.14 19.28
C ARG A 27 -9.63 0.11 18.17
N TYR A 28 -10.61 0.07 17.27
CA TYR A 28 -10.66 -0.75 16.08
C TYR A 28 -10.32 0.08 14.83
N ALA A 29 -9.65 -0.55 13.86
CA ALA A 29 -9.30 0.09 12.60
C ALA A 29 -10.25 -0.38 11.48
N GLN A 30 -11.20 0.47 11.08
CA GLN A 30 -12.20 0.14 10.07
C GLN A 30 -11.86 0.81 8.74
N ILE A 31 -12.01 0.07 7.63
CA ILE A 31 -11.93 0.66 6.28
C ILE A 31 -13.24 1.41 6.03
N ILE A 32 -13.16 2.72 5.80
CA ILE A 32 -14.31 3.61 5.59
C ILE A 32 -14.35 4.26 4.21
N GLY A 33 -13.23 4.27 3.49
CA GLY A 33 -13.12 4.83 2.14
C GLY A 33 -12.23 3.97 1.26
N TRP A 34 -12.46 4.02 -0.05
CA TRP A 34 -11.74 3.24 -1.06
C TRP A 34 -11.70 4.00 -2.39
N GLY A 35 -10.64 3.79 -3.16
CA GLY A 35 -10.48 4.40 -4.47
C GLY A 35 -9.39 3.71 -5.29
N MET A 36 -9.46 3.85 -6.61
CA MET A 36 -8.43 3.33 -7.52
C MET A 36 -8.19 4.29 -8.66
N ALA A 37 -7.01 4.20 -9.25
CA ALA A 37 -6.62 4.91 -10.46
C ALA A 37 -5.73 4.00 -11.30
N VAL A 38 -6.03 3.89 -12.58
CA VAL A 38 -5.27 3.08 -13.54
C VAL A 38 -5.02 3.90 -14.80
N PRO A 39 -3.89 3.69 -15.50
CA PRO A 39 -3.66 4.37 -16.76
C PRO A 39 -4.72 4.04 -17.82
N ASP A 40 -4.95 4.99 -18.73
CA ASP A 40 -5.91 4.85 -19.83
C ASP A 40 -5.42 3.88 -20.92
N ARG A 41 -4.10 3.83 -21.15
CA ARG A 41 -3.54 2.98 -22.20
C ARG A 41 -3.66 1.51 -21.82
N ILE A 42 -4.41 0.81 -22.65
CA ILE A 42 -4.55 -0.65 -22.63
C ILE A 42 -3.50 -1.25 -23.56
N VAL A 43 -2.80 -2.29 -23.08
CA VAL A 43 -1.95 -3.15 -23.90
C VAL A 43 -2.53 -4.54 -23.89
N THR A 44 -2.94 -5.02 -25.06
CA THR A 44 -3.52 -6.36 -25.21
C THR A 44 -2.42 -7.39 -25.38
N ASN A 45 -2.76 -8.68 -25.26
CA ASN A 45 -1.81 -9.74 -25.61
C ASN A 45 -1.41 -9.72 -27.10
N ASP A 46 -2.31 -9.27 -27.99
CA ASP A 46 -2.02 -9.11 -29.41
C ASP A 46 -1.05 -7.97 -29.69
N ASP A 47 -0.99 -6.95 -28.83
CA ASP A 47 0.06 -5.94 -28.92
C ASP A 47 1.42 -6.51 -28.52
N LEU A 48 1.46 -7.40 -27.52
CA LEU A 48 2.70 -8.05 -27.07
C LEU A 48 3.25 -9.05 -28.10
N SER A 49 2.38 -9.75 -28.84
CA SER A 49 2.81 -10.69 -29.90
C SER A 49 3.54 -10.00 -31.05
N ARG A 50 3.44 -8.67 -31.17
CA ARG A 50 4.19 -7.88 -32.15
C ARG A 50 5.62 -7.55 -31.71
N ILE A 51 5.95 -7.70 -30.43
CA ILE A 51 7.27 -7.32 -29.87
C ILE A 51 8.06 -8.51 -29.32
N VAL A 52 7.38 -9.60 -28.95
CA VAL A 52 8.02 -10.85 -28.49
C VAL A 52 7.32 -12.07 -29.05
N GLU A 53 8.02 -13.19 -29.17
CA GLU A 53 7.46 -14.47 -29.66
C GLU A 53 6.47 -15.06 -28.64
N THR A 54 5.19 -14.73 -28.83
CA THR A 54 4.06 -15.15 -27.98
C THR A 54 2.72 -15.04 -28.72
N THR A 55 1.63 -15.51 -28.10
CA THR A 55 0.24 -15.39 -28.59
C THR A 55 -0.72 -15.13 -27.43
N ASP A 56 -1.90 -14.58 -27.70
CA ASP A 56 -2.95 -14.41 -26.68
C ASP A 56 -3.30 -15.72 -25.96
N GLU A 57 -3.50 -16.80 -26.73
CA GLU A 57 -3.79 -18.12 -26.18
C GLU A 57 -2.66 -18.62 -25.25
N TRP A 58 -1.41 -18.40 -25.63
CA TRP A 58 -0.26 -18.79 -24.81
C TRP A 58 -0.19 -17.99 -23.50
N ILE A 59 -0.45 -16.68 -23.55
CA ILE A 59 -0.44 -15.82 -22.35
C ILE A 59 -1.61 -16.17 -21.44
N ARG A 60 -2.85 -16.24 -21.96
CA ARG A 60 -4.06 -16.52 -21.17
C ARG A 60 -3.99 -17.88 -20.49
N SER A 61 -3.60 -18.93 -21.21
CA SER A 61 -3.52 -20.29 -20.63
C SER A 61 -2.51 -20.39 -19.48
N ARG A 62 -1.47 -19.54 -19.48
CA ARG A 62 -0.41 -19.56 -18.46
C ARG A 62 -0.64 -18.59 -17.32
N THR A 63 -1.32 -17.47 -17.58
CA THR A 63 -1.38 -16.34 -16.65
C THR A 63 -2.81 -15.93 -16.28
N GLY A 64 -3.78 -16.21 -17.15
CA GLY A 64 -5.13 -15.67 -17.08
C GLY A 64 -5.24 -14.19 -17.49
N ILE A 65 -4.17 -13.57 -18.00
CA ILE A 65 -4.13 -12.15 -18.37
C ILE A 65 -4.56 -11.98 -19.82
N ALA A 66 -5.47 -11.05 -20.10
CA ALA A 66 -5.89 -10.64 -21.43
C ALA A 66 -5.24 -9.32 -21.86
N GLU A 67 -5.23 -8.38 -20.92
CA GLU A 67 -4.78 -7.02 -21.11
C GLU A 67 -4.15 -6.49 -19.82
N ARG A 68 -3.40 -5.40 -19.96
CA ARG A 68 -2.85 -4.64 -18.83
C ARG A 68 -2.92 -3.15 -19.11
N ARG A 69 -2.87 -2.35 -18.04
CA ARG A 69 -2.77 -0.89 -18.12
C ARG A 69 -1.33 -0.48 -17.97
N ILE A 70 -0.85 0.41 -18.82
CA ILE A 70 0.55 0.86 -18.82
C ILE A 70 0.58 2.37 -18.92
N VAL A 71 1.41 3.01 -18.09
CA VAL A 71 1.62 4.46 -18.18
C VAL A 71 2.17 4.83 -19.55
N SER A 72 1.59 5.86 -20.16
CA SER A 72 1.99 6.31 -21.49
C SER A 72 2.31 7.80 -21.53
N ASN A 73 1.75 8.55 -20.59
CA ASN A 73 2.04 9.96 -20.42
C ASN A 73 3.18 10.13 -19.38
N PRO A 74 4.22 10.94 -19.67
CA PRO A 74 5.26 11.26 -18.69
C PRO A 74 4.74 11.85 -17.37
N SER A 75 3.57 12.50 -17.37
CA SER A 75 2.94 13.01 -16.14
C SER A 75 2.29 11.93 -15.30
N GLU A 76 2.05 10.73 -15.84
CA GLU A 76 1.56 9.58 -15.08
C GLU A 76 2.73 8.86 -14.42
N THR A 77 2.87 9.08 -13.12
CA THR A 77 3.85 8.45 -12.24
C THR A 77 3.16 7.70 -11.10
N THR A 78 3.92 6.86 -10.40
CA THR A 78 3.45 6.16 -9.19
C THR A 78 2.79 7.11 -8.19
N ALA A 79 3.39 8.28 -7.91
CA ALA A 79 2.82 9.25 -6.97
C ALA A 79 1.52 9.88 -7.50
N THR A 80 1.42 10.17 -8.81
CA THR A 80 0.19 10.74 -9.37
C THR A 80 -0.97 9.75 -9.35
N LEU A 81 -0.73 8.48 -9.69
CA LEU A 81 -1.74 7.42 -9.60
C LEU A 81 -2.15 7.18 -8.13
N ALA A 82 -1.17 7.11 -7.22
CA ALA A 82 -1.40 7.02 -5.78
C ALA A 82 -2.27 8.18 -5.26
N THR A 83 -1.97 9.41 -5.70
CA THR A 83 -2.73 10.62 -5.35
C THR A 83 -4.17 10.53 -5.85
N GLN A 84 -4.39 10.08 -7.09
CA GLN A 84 -5.74 9.94 -7.64
C GLN A 84 -6.55 8.88 -6.88
N ALA A 85 -5.97 7.71 -6.61
CA ALA A 85 -6.64 6.67 -5.82
C ALA A 85 -7.00 7.16 -4.40
N ALA A 86 -6.08 7.86 -3.73
CA ALA A 86 -6.30 8.42 -2.40
C ALA A 86 -7.38 9.52 -2.39
N ARG A 87 -7.46 10.34 -3.45
CA ARG A 87 -8.55 11.33 -3.62
C ARG A 87 -9.90 10.65 -3.72
N GLU A 88 -10.02 9.59 -4.51
CA GLU A 88 -11.28 8.84 -4.62
C GLU A 88 -11.67 8.20 -3.28
N ALA A 89 -10.71 7.69 -2.50
CA ALA A 89 -10.96 7.18 -1.14
C ALA A 89 -11.48 8.27 -0.18
N LEU A 90 -10.93 9.49 -0.24
CA LEU A 90 -11.44 10.64 0.53
C LEU A 90 -12.82 11.09 0.03
N ARG A 91 -13.10 10.94 -1.28
CA ARG A 91 -14.40 11.31 -1.87
C ARG A 91 -15.52 10.41 -1.39
N VAL A 92 -15.23 9.13 -1.08
CA VAL A 92 -16.20 8.20 -0.48
C VAL A 92 -16.65 8.66 0.92
N THR A 93 -15.75 9.26 1.71
CA THR A 93 -16.03 9.63 3.10
C THR A 93 -16.39 11.11 3.28
N GLY A 94 -16.04 11.96 2.32
CA GLY A 94 -16.18 13.41 2.43
C GLY A 94 -15.25 14.04 3.47
N LEU A 95 -14.26 13.29 3.96
CA LEU A 95 -13.26 13.81 4.91
C LEU A 95 -12.30 14.76 4.19
N PRO A 96 -11.94 15.89 4.83
CA PRO A 96 -10.92 16.77 4.29
C PRO A 96 -9.54 16.11 4.43
N PRO A 97 -8.61 16.34 3.49
CA PRO A 97 -7.23 15.84 3.60
C PRO A 97 -6.51 16.26 4.89
N SER A 98 -6.90 17.39 5.49
CA SER A 98 -6.34 17.88 6.76
C SER A 98 -6.69 17.01 7.97
N ALA A 99 -7.67 16.10 7.85
CA ALA A 99 -8.00 15.15 8.91
C ALA A 99 -7.09 13.91 8.92
N LEU A 100 -6.25 13.72 7.90
CA LEU A 100 -5.33 12.58 7.86
C LEU A 100 -4.17 12.79 8.83
N ASP A 101 -3.87 11.76 9.62
CA ASP A 101 -2.72 11.72 10.54
C ASP A 101 -1.52 11.02 9.90
N MET A 102 -1.76 10.12 8.94
CA MET A 102 -0.71 9.34 8.29
C MET A 102 -1.07 8.97 6.86
N VAL A 103 -0.08 9.02 5.97
CA VAL A 103 -0.11 8.47 4.61
C VAL A 103 0.95 7.38 4.49
N ILE A 104 0.52 6.14 4.28
CA ILE A 104 1.39 5.00 4.02
C ILE A 104 1.25 4.63 2.55
N CYS A 105 2.33 4.77 1.77
CA CYS A 105 2.37 4.32 0.38
C CYS A 105 3.21 3.06 0.26
N SER A 106 2.57 1.93 -0.01
CA SER A 106 3.30 0.74 -0.43
C SER A 106 3.59 0.82 -1.93
N THR A 107 4.86 0.69 -2.29
CA THR A 107 5.31 0.67 -3.69
C THR A 107 6.69 0.02 -3.82
N SER A 108 6.92 -0.63 -4.96
CA SER A 108 8.22 -1.16 -5.41
C SER A 108 8.80 -0.35 -6.57
N SER A 109 8.04 0.62 -7.08
CA SER A 109 8.38 1.50 -8.20
C SER A 109 8.21 2.97 -7.80
N PRO A 110 8.85 3.43 -6.71
CA PRO A 110 8.73 4.82 -6.28
C PRO A 110 9.31 5.77 -7.34
N GLU A 111 8.86 7.03 -7.33
CA GLU A 111 9.43 8.04 -8.23
C GLU A 111 10.91 8.30 -7.95
N TYR A 112 11.29 8.25 -6.67
CA TYR A 112 12.63 8.51 -6.18
C TYR A 112 12.98 7.52 -5.08
N ILE A 113 14.28 7.24 -4.90
CA ILE A 113 14.76 6.50 -3.72
C ILE A 113 14.49 7.32 -2.45
N PHE A 114 14.66 8.64 -2.54
CA PHE A 114 14.21 9.63 -1.56
C PHE A 114 13.97 10.97 -2.28
N PRO A 115 12.94 11.75 -1.88
CA PRO A 115 11.99 11.52 -0.79
C PRO A 115 10.96 10.40 -1.08
N SER A 116 10.19 10.01 -0.07
CA SER A 116 9.14 8.98 -0.22
C SER A 116 7.99 9.42 -1.13
N THR A 117 7.44 8.46 -1.87
CA THR A 117 6.22 8.61 -2.68
C THR A 117 5.06 9.11 -1.84
N ALA A 118 4.92 8.59 -0.60
CA ALA A 118 3.93 9.03 0.37
C ALA A 118 4.03 10.52 0.69
N SER A 119 5.24 11.09 0.77
CA SER A 119 5.42 12.54 1.01
C SER A 119 4.90 13.37 -0.16
N LEU A 120 5.06 12.86 -1.38
CA LEU A 120 4.56 13.52 -2.59
C LEU A 120 3.03 13.44 -2.66
N VAL A 121 2.45 12.29 -2.29
CA VAL A 121 1.00 12.13 -2.13
C VAL A 121 0.45 13.06 -1.04
N GLN A 122 1.11 13.15 0.11
CA GLN A 122 0.71 14.01 1.23
C GLN A 122 0.63 15.49 0.81
N ASP A 123 1.66 15.98 0.10
CA ASP A 123 1.67 17.36 -0.41
C ASP A 123 0.58 17.56 -1.49
N ALA A 124 0.42 16.60 -2.40
CA ALA A 124 -0.53 16.67 -3.51
C ALA A 124 -2.01 16.54 -3.08
N LEU A 125 -2.27 15.88 -1.95
CA LEU A 125 -3.57 15.86 -1.27
C LEU A 125 -3.80 17.13 -0.46
N GLY A 126 -2.74 17.82 -0.07
CA GLY A 126 -2.84 18.96 0.84
C GLY A 126 -3.18 18.53 2.27
N ALA A 127 -2.55 17.46 2.77
CA ALA A 127 -2.78 16.90 4.10
C ALA A 127 -1.71 17.38 5.12
N PRO A 128 -1.72 18.64 5.57
CA PRO A 128 -0.60 19.27 6.27
C PRO A 128 -0.21 18.64 7.61
N HIS A 129 -1.09 17.87 8.23
CA HIS A 129 -0.88 17.24 9.53
C HIS A 129 -0.46 15.77 9.42
N ALA A 130 -0.57 15.19 8.23
CA ALA A 130 -0.24 13.78 8.04
C ALA A 130 1.28 13.56 8.01
N GLY A 131 1.76 12.63 8.84
CA GLY A 131 3.03 11.97 8.58
C GLY A 131 2.99 11.19 7.26
N ALA A 132 4.15 10.86 6.70
CA ALA A 132 4.20 10.13 5.43
C ALA A 132 5.44 9.25 5.29
N PHE A 133 5.27 7.98 4.93
CA PHE A 133 6.38 7.08 4.62
C PHE A 133 6.02 6.03 3.57
N ASP A 134 7.04 5.54 2.87
CA ASP A 134 6.91 4.43 1.93
C ASP A 134 7.14 3.10 2.64
N LEU A 135 6.38 2.08 2.26
CA LEU A 135 6.55 0.70 2.73
C LEU A 135 6.92 -0.22 1.57
N SER A 136 8.12 -0.79 1.62
CA SER A 136 8.59 -1.76 0.64
C SER A 136 8.52 -3.19 1.21
N ALA A 137 7.52 -3.95 0.74
CA ALA A 137 7.41 -5.40 0.94
C ALA A 137 6.81 -6.05 -0.32
N ALA A 138 7.21 -5.51 -1.48
CA ALA A 138 6.77 -5.92 -2.80
C ALA A 138 5.24 -6.09 -2.90
N CYS A 139 4.79 -7.12 -3.61
CA CYS A 139 3.37 -7.43 -3.81
C CYS A 139 2.58 -7.75 -2.53
N SER A 140 3.24 -8.05 -1.40
CA SER A 140 2.56 -8.23 -0.10
C SER A 140 2.37 -6.90 0.66
N GLY A 141 2.96 -5.82 0.15
CA GLY A 141 3.13 -4.55 0.85
C GLY A 141 1.84 -3.86 1.25
N PHE A 142 0.76 -3.96 0.48
CA PHE A 142 -0.52 -3.37 0.87
C PHE A 142 -1.06 -3.99 2.18
N VAL A 143 -0.94 -5.31 2.35
CA VAL A 143 -1.38 -5.98 3.58
C VAL A 143 -0.45 -5.67 4.75
N TYR A 144 0.86 -5.55 4.50
CA TYR A 144 1.80 -5.01 5.49
C TYR A 144 1.41 -3.60 5.94
N ALA A 145 1.06 -2.72 5.00
CA ALA A 145 0.65 -1.35 5.29
C ALA A 145 -0.67 -1.29 6.09
N LEU A 146 -1.62 -2.18 5.80
CA LEU A 146 -2.83 -2.34 6.61
C LEU A 146 -2.51 -2.75 8.06
N ALA A 147 -1.54 -3.64 8.26
CA ALA A 147 -1.10 -4.05 9.59
C ALA A 147 -0.45 -2.89 10.37
N MET A 148 0.36 -2.08 9.70
CA MET A 148 0.95 -0.87 10.30
C MET A 148 -0.14 0.15 10.67
N ALA A 149 -1.05 0.46 9.74
CA ALA A 149 -2.16 1.38 9.99
C ALA A 149 -3.06 0.91 11.15
N ARG A 150 -3.38 -0.39 11.21
CA ARG A 150 -4.09 -0.99 12.34
C ARG A 150 -3.34 -0.79 13.65
N GLY A 151 -2.03 -1.03 13.65
CA GLY A 151 -1.19 -0.86 14.84
C GLY A 151 -1.26 0.56 15.39
N MET A 152 -1.08 1.57 14.53
CA MET A 152 -1.14 2.99 14.93
C MET A 152 -2.51 3.37 15.48
N ILE A 153 -3.60 2.95 14.81
CA ILE A 153 -4.97 3.23 15.27
C ILE A 153 -5.28 2.55 16.61
N SER A 154 -4.88 1.29 16.77
CA SER A 154 -5.11 0.56 18.02
C SER A 154 -4.26 1.07 19.18
N ALA A 155 -3.08 1.63 18.91
CA ALA A 155 -2.23 2.28 19.91
C ALA A 155 -2.75 3.67 20.31
N GLY A 156 -3.58 4.31 19.48
CA GLY A 156 -4.08 5.67 19.69
C GLY A 156 -3.19 6.75 19.09
N ASP A 157 -2.21 6.38 18.26
CA ASP A 157 -1.27 7.31 17.60
C ASP A 157 -1.88 7.97 16.35
N ALA A 158 -2.99 7.43 15.83
CA ALA A 158 -3.69 7.96 14.66
C ALA A 158 -5.19 7.66 14.72
N ASP A 159 -6.01 8.58 14.23
CA ASP A 159 -7.45 8.42 14.03
C ASP A 159 -7.75 8.07 12.58
N TYR A 160 -7.06 8.70 11.61
CA TYR A 160 -7.28 8.51 10.19
C TYR A 160 -5.97 8.23 9.44
N VAL A 161 -5.89 7.04 8.83
CA VAL A 161 -4.70 6.59 8.09
C VAL A 161 -5.07 6.26 6.65
N MET A 162 -4.44 6.96 5.71
CA MET A 162 -4.51 6.65 4.28
C MET A 162 -3.50 5.56 3.94
N VAL A 163 -3.96 4.44 3.40
CA VAL A 163 -3.11 3.35 2.92
C VAL A 163 -3.26 3.21 1.42
N VAL A 164 -2.16 3.32 0.69
CA VAL A 164 -2.13 3.27 -0.78
C VAL A 164 -1.20 2.14 -1.21
N GLY A 165 -1.64 1.32 -2.15
CA GLY A 165 -0.75 0.46 -2.95
C GLY A 165 -0.68 1.04 -4.36
N ALA A 166 0.52 1.37 -4.85
CA ALA A 166 0.69 2.01 -6.16
C ALA A 166 1.95 1.54 -6.87
N GLU A 167 1.84 1.32 -8.18
CA GLU A 167 2.96 0.87 -9.00
C GLU A 167 2.90 1.39 -10.45
N THR A 168 4.08 1.66 -11.01
CA THR A 168 4.34 1.75 -12.45
C THR A 168 5.42 0.75 -12.84
N LEU A 169 5.11 -0.54 -12.72
CA LEU A 169 6.04 -1.65 -12.97
C LEU A 169 6.51 -1.72 -14.42
N SER A 170 5.71 -1.23 -15.37
CA SER A 170 6.04 -1.18 -16.79
C SER A 170 7.39 -0.47 -17.08
N ARG A 171 7.80 0.45 -16.20
CA ARG A 171 9.09 1.15 -16.27
C ARG A 171 10.29 0.29 -15.85
N PHE A 172 10.05 -0.85 -15.23
CA PHE A 172 11.05 -1.81 -14.75
C PHE A 172 10.93 -3.17 -15.45
N VAL A 173 10.16 -3.27 -16.53
CA VAL A 173 10.00 -4.48 -17.35
C VAL A 173 11.00 -4.47 -18.50
N ASP A 174 11.64 -5.62 -18.74
CA ASP A 174 12.35 -5.89 -19.97
C ASP A 174 11.36 -6.33 -21.05
N TRP A 175 11.03 -5.43 -21.98
CA TRP A 175 10.06 -5.70 -23.05
C TRP A 175 10.51 -6.74 -24.07
N THR A 176 11.77 -7.19 -24.01
CA THR A 176 12.29 -8.29 -24.83
C THR A 176 12.20 -9.65 -24.12
N ASP A 177 12.02 -9.66 -22.79
CA ASP A 177 11.85 -10.87 -22.00
C ASP A 177 10.38 -11.28 -21.90
N ARG A 178 9.99 -12.24 -22.76
CA ARG A 178 8.63 -12.82 -22.73
C ARG A 178 8.25 -13.46 -21.40
N GLY A 179 9.22 -13.82 -20.54
CA GLY A 179 8.97 -14.44 -19.24
C GLY A 179 8.34 -13.49 -18.22
N THR A 180 8.61 -12.18 -18.35
CA THR A 180 8.18 -11.15 -17.40
C THR A 180 7.27 -10.11 -18.03
N CYS A 181 7.50 -9.70 -19.28
CA CYS A 181 6.76 -8.59 -19.91
C CYS A 181 5.26 -8.86 -20.10
N ILE A 182 4.85 -10.12 -20.11
CA ILE A 182 3.44 -10.55 -20.21
C ILE A 182 2.67 -10.38 -18.90
N LEU A 183 3.36 -10.21 -17.76
CA LEU A 183 2.75 -10.31 -16.44
C LEU A 183 2.27 -8.97 -15.90
N PHE A 184 3.10 -7.94 -16.02
CA PHE A 184 2.95 -6.75 -15.19
C PHE A 184 2.09 -5.66 -15.83
N GLY A 185 1.39 -4.93 -14.97
CA GLY A 185 0.67 -3.71 -15.31
C GLY A 185 0.88 -2.64 -14.24
N ASP A 186 0.32 -1.48 -14.51
CA ASP A 186 0.43 -0.29 -13.68
C ASP A 186 -0.92 0.09 -13.07
N GLY A 187 -0.88 0.75 -11.91
CA GLY A 187 -2.08 1.25 -11.26
C GLY A 187 -1.88 1.55 -9.79
N ALA A 188 -2.90 2.12 -9.17
CA ALA A 188 -2.97 2.39 -7.75
C ALA A 188 -4.35 2.07 -7.20
N GLY A 189 -4.37 1.62 -5.95
CA GLY A 189 -5.57 1.51 -5.14
C GLY A 189 -5.30 2.03 -3.73
N ALA A 190 -6.31 2.64 -3.11
CA ALA A 190 -6.20 3.24 -1.79
C ALA A 190 -7.39 2.87 -0.92
N VAL A 191 -7.16 2.79 0.39
CA VAL A 191 -8.19 2.71 1.42
C VAL A 191 -7.93 3.72 2.53
N LEU A 192 -9.00 4.28 3.08
CA LEU A 192 -8.95 5.12 4.27
C LEU A 192 -9.41 4.31 5.48
N LEU A 193 -8.54 4.19 6.47
CA LEU A 193 -8.87 3.59 7.76
C LEU A 193 -9.24 4.68 8.75
N ALA A 194 -10.25 4.40 9.57
CA ALA A 194 -10.64 5.24 10.69
C ALA A 194 -10.66 4.43 12.00
N ALA A 195 -10.33 5.11 13.09
CA ALA A 195 -10.56 4.63 14.43
C ALA A 195 -12.06 4.50 14.72
N SER A 196 -12.42 3.43 15.41
CA SER A 196 -13.78 3.14 15.83
C SER A 196 -13.77 2.50 17.20
N GLU A 197 -14.76 2.85 18.03
CA GLU A 197 -15.05 2.14 19.27
C GLU A 197 -15.89 0.88 19.02
N GLU A 198 -16.62 0.84 17.90
CA GLU A 198 -17.41 -0.32 17.50
C GLU A 198 -16.51 -1.47 17.00
N PRO A 199 -16.73 -2.71 17.49
CA PRO A 199 -16.00 -3.88 17.05
C PRO A 199 -16.11 -4.12 15.53
N GLY A 200 -14.96 -4.38 14.90
CA GLY A 200 -14.89 -4.75 13.49
C GLY A 200 -13.64 -4.23 12.82
N GLY A 201 -13.68 -4.10 11.50
CA GLY A 201 -12.52 -3.68 10.71
C GLY A 201 -11.46 -4.77 10.65
N ILE A 202 -10.18 -4.41 10.76
CA ILE A 202 -9.07 -5.35 10.62
C ILE A 202 -8.94 -6.23 11.88
N MET A 203 -9.40 -7.48 11.78
CA MET A 203 -9.50 -8.42 12.90
C MET A 203 -8.14 -9.04 13.23
N SER A 204 -7.40 -9.46 12.21
CA SER A 204 -6.11 -10.14 12.35
C SER A 204 -5.12 -9.73 11.26
N CYS A 205 -3.84 -9.85 11.55
CA CYS A 205 -2.78 -9.71 10.56
C CYS A 205 -1.75 -10.84 10.73
N VAL A 206 -1.27 -11.35 9.61
CA VAL A 206 -0.16 -12.31 9.50
C VAL A 206 0.84 -11.68 8.54
N LEU A 207 2.06 -11.49 9.01
CA LEU A 207 3.17 -10.96 8.23
C LEU A 207 4.29 -12.01 8.28
N GLY A 208 4.84 -12.36 7.13
CA GLY A 208 5.93 -13.32 7.02
C GLY A 208 6.96 -12.91 5.96
N SER A 209 8.19 -13.37 6.18
CA SER A 209 9.33 -13.08 5.33
C SER A 209 10.34 -14.23 5.38
N ASP A 210 10.89 -14.59 4.24
CA ASP A 210 12.04 -15.48 4.08
C ASP A 210 13.04 -14.82 3.12
N GLY A 211 14.00 -14.10 3.70
CA GLY A 211 15.01 -13.34 2.97
C GLY A 211 15.98 -14.19 2.14
N SER A 212 16.01 -15.50 2.35
CA SER A 212 16.94 -16.39 1.65
C SER A 212 16.62 -16.53 0.15
N GLY A 213 15.39 -16.20 -0.26
CA GLY A 213 14.95 -16.20 -1.66
C GLY A 213 15.01 -14.84 -2.35
N GLY A 214 15.84 -13.90 -1.87
CA GLY A 214 15.89 -12.52 -2.38
C GLY A 214 16.28 -12.39 -3.86
N ASP A 215 17.01 -13.37 -4.41
CA ASP A 215 17.43 -13.42 -5.81
C ASP A 215 16.36 -14.02 -6.76
N LEU A 216 15.30 -14.63 -6.21
CA LEU A 216 14.24 -15.28 -7.00
C LEU A 216 13.32 -14.29 -7.73
N LEU A 217 13.22 -13.06 -7.23
CA LEU A 217 12.49 -11.95 -7.86
C LEU A 217 13.14 -10.63 -7.44
N ILE A 218 13.88 -10.01 -8.34
CA ILE A 218 14.76 -8.86 -8.02
C ILE A 218 14.92 -7.92 -9.22
N VAL A 219 15.27 -6.66 -8.95
CA VAL A 219 15.92 -5.76 -9.92
C VAL A 219 17.42 -5.74 -9.57
N PRO A 220 18.30 -6.36 -10.37
CA PRO A 220 19.71 -6.62 -9.97
C PRO A 220 20.59 -5.38 -9.75
N ALA A 221 20.29 -4.24 -10.38
CA ALA A 221 21.07 -3.01 -10.30
C ALA A 221 20.21 -1.76 -10.04
N GLY A 222 20.87 -0.66 -9.70
CA GLY A 222 20.24 0.63 -9.37
C GLY A 222 20.13 0.88 -7.86
N GLY A 223 20.30 -0.16 -7.04
CA GLY A 223 20.43 -0.07 -5.60
C GLY A 223 21.87 0.10 -5.12
N SER A 224 22.07 0.08 -3.80
CA SER A 224 23.38 0.27 -3.17
C SER A 224 24.38 -0.88 -3.41
N ALA A 225 23.90 -2.12 -3.52
CA ALA A 225 24.75 -3.29 -3.74
C ALA A 225 25.36 -3.32 -5.15
N ASN A 226 24.65 -2.76 -6.13
CA ASN A 226 25.06 -2.70 -7.53
C ASN A 226 24.58 -1.40 -8.17
N PRO A 227 25.33 -0.30 -8.01
CA PRO A 227 24.92 1.02 -8.50
C PRO A 227 24.76 1.11 -10.02
N ALA A 228 24.12 2.18 -10.49
CA ALA A 228 24.00 2.45 -11.91
C ALA A 228 25.38 2.76 -12.53
N THR A 229 25.74 1.99 -13.56
CA THR A 229 26.91 2.18 -14.41
C THR A 229 26.50 1.99 -15.87
N LEU A 230 27.34 2.43 -16.81
CA LEU A 230 27.09 2.16 -18.24
C LEU A 230 26.95 0.66 -18.52
N GLU A 231 27.72 -0.18 -17.83
CA GLU A 231 27.67 -1.64 -17.96
C GLU A 231 26.35 -2.22 -17.44
N THR A 232 25.90 -1.83 -16.23
CA THR A 232 24.66 -2.38 -15.67
C THR A 232 23.43 -1.96 -16.48
N VAL A 233 23.46 -0.77 -17.08
CA VAL A 233 22.45 -0.32 -18.03
C VAL A 233 22.50 -1.12 -19.33
N ALA A 234 23.68 -1.24 -19.94
CA ALA A 234 23.85 -1.95 -21.21
C ALA A 234 23.50 -3.45 -21.14
N THR A 235 23.62 -4.04 -19.96
CA THR A 235 23.30 -5.46 -19.69
C THR A 235 21.89 -5.67 -19.13
N GLY A 236 21.05 -4.62 -19.08
CA GLY A 236 19.64 -4.75 -18.71
C GLY A 236 19.38 -5.07 -17.23
N GLN A 237 20.36 -4.83 -16.33
CA GLN A 237 20.27 -5.17 -14.91
C GLN A 237 19.32 -4.27 -14.11
N HIS A 238 18.77 -3.22 -14.72
CA HIS A 238 17.79 -2.30 -14.11
C HIS A 238 16.33 -2.71 -14.39
N THR A 239 16.13 -3.96 -14.83
CA THR A 239 14.80 -4.55 -15.08
C THR A 239 14.57 -5.76 -14.18
N MET A 240 13.30 -6.11 -13.94
CA MET A 240 12.91 -7.25 -13.12
C MET A 240 13.42 -8.56 -13.72
N LYS A 241 14.02 -9.40 -12.87
CA LYS A 241 14.40 -10.78 -13.16
C LYS A 241 13.68 -11.70 -12.18
N MET A 242 13.20 -12.85 -12.69
CA MET A 242 12.34 -13.74 -11.91
C MET A 242 12.57 -15.23 -12.24
N ASP A 243 12.77 -16.06 -11.22
CA ASP A 243 12.53 -17.50 -11.32
C ASP A 243 11.06 -17.81 -11.05
N GLY A 244 10.27 -17.84 -12.13
CA GLY A 244 8.83 -18.07 -12.04
C GLY A 244 8.44 -19.42 -11.42
N LYS A 245 9.28 -20.48 -11.52
CA LYS A 245 8.96 -21.79 -10.94
C LYS A 245 9.14 -21.77 -9.43
N ALA A 246 10.24 -21.17 -8.95
CA ALA A 246 10.51 -21.03 -7.53
C ALA A 246 9.47 -20.12 -6.87
N VAL A 247 9.19 -18.96 -7.47
CA VAL A 247 8.17 -18.01 -7.01
C VAL A 247 6.78 -18.67 -6.97
N PHE A 248 6.38 -19.43 -7.99
CA PHE A 248 5.10 -20.13 -8.00
C PHE A 248 4.96 -21.11 -6.83
N ARG A 249 5.99 -21.94 -6.57
CA ARG A 249 5.95 -22.92 -5.46
C ARG A 249 5.77 -22.21 -4.12
N PHE A 250 6.61 -21.22 -3.84
CA PHE A 250 6.52 -20.40 -2.62
C PHE A 250 5.14 -19.75 -2.48
N ALA A 251 4.68 -19.07 -3.53
CA ALA A 251 3.41 -18.34 -3.53
C ALA A 251 2.21 -19.22 -3.19
N THR A 252 2.15 -20.42 -3.77
CA THR A 252 1.01 -21.31 -3.55
C THR A 252 0.91 -21.78 -2.11
N GLN A 253 2.03 -22.04 -1.45
CA GLN A 253 2.08 -22.41 -0.04
C GLN A 253 1.79 -21.21 0.86
N ALA A 254 2.51 -20.10 0.66
CA ALA A 254 2.43 -18.92 1.50
C ALA A 254 1.03 -18.29 1.51
N MET A 255 0.33 -18.23 0.37
CA MET A 255 -1.05 -17.72 0.35
C MET A 255 -2.03 -18.64 1.09
N ALA A 256 -1.88 -19.96 0.97
CA ALA A 256 -2.77 -20.90 1.65
C ALA A 256 -2.55 -20.87 3.17
N GLU A 257 -1.30 -20.95 3.61
CA GLU A 257 -0.95 -20.87 5.04
C GLU A 257 -1.30 -19.52 5.64
N GLY A 258 -0.92 -18.42 4.99
CA GLY A 258 -1.25 -17.07 5.45
C GLY A 258 -2.76 -16.85 5.61
N THR A 259 -3.57 -17.35 4.66
CA THR A 259 -5.03 -17.27 4.77
C THR A 259 -5.56 -18.07 5.97
N ARG A 260 -5.11 -19.32 6.16
CA ARG A 260 -5.51 -20.14 7.31
C ARG A 260 -5.17 -19.45 8.63
N ASP A 261 -3.94 -18.93 8.73
CA ASP A 261 -3.46 -18.27 9.94
C ASP A 261 -4.24 -16.98 10.23
N ALA A 262 -4.53 -16.17 9.21
CA ALA A 262 -5.30 -14.94 9.39
C ALA A 262 -6.73 -15.23 9.84
N VAL A 263 -7.39 -16.22 9.23
CA VAL A 263 -8.75 -16.64 9.58
C VAL A 263 -8.78 -17.20 11.01
N ALA A 264 -7.85 -18.11 11.35
CA ALA A 264 -7.76 -18.67 12.70
C ALA A 264 -7.46 -17.60 13.77
N ARG A 265 -6.55 -16.65 13.51
CA ARG A 265 -6.24 -15.54 14.42
C ARG A 265 -7.41 -14.57 14.60
N ALA A 266 -8.33 -14.50 13.64
CA ALA A 266 -9.57 -13.74 13.77
C ALA A 266 -10.67 -14.50 14.53
N GLY A 267 -10.40 -15.74 14.97
CA GLY A 267 -11.40 -16.60 15.63
C GLY A 267 -12.48 -17.11 14.68
N LEU A 268 -12.18 -17.17 13.38
CA LEU A 268 -13.09 -17.61 12.33
C LEU A 268 -12.69 -18.99 11.79
N THR A 269 -13.62 -19.63 11.11
CA THR A 269 -13.39 -20.78 10.23
C THR A 269 -13.37 -20.35 8.76
N LEU A 270 -12.82 -21.18 7.87
CA LEU A 270 -12.79 -20.88 6.43
C LEU A 270 -14.20 -20.80 5.82
N ASP A 271 -15.17 -21.51 6.38
CA ASP A 271 -16.56 -21.52 5.89
C ASP A 271 -17.26 -20.17 6.14
N GLU A 272 -16.86 -19.47 7.20
CA GLU A 272 -17.34 -18.14 7.58
C GLU A 272 -16.72 -17.00 6.76
N VAL A 273 -15.73 -17.29 5.91
CA VAL A 273 -15.18 -16.30 4.98
C VAL A 273 -16.17 -16.08 3.85
N ASP A 274 -16.55 -14.83 3.60
CA ASP A 274 -17.50 -14.45 2.54
C ASP A 274 -16.79 -14.13 1.23
N LEU A 275 -15.60 -13.53 1.32
CA LEU A 275 -14.83 -13.11 0.16
C LEU A 275 -13.33 -13.19 0.43
N VAL A 276 -12.57 -13.69 -0.54
CA VAL A 276 -11.11 -13.61 -0.58
C VAL A 276 -10.72 -12.72 -1.75
N ILE A 277 -9.90 -11.70 -1.47
CA ILE A 277 -9.27 -10.85 -2.49
C ILE A 277 -7.76 -11.11 -2.43
N PRO A 278 -7.25 -12.07 -3.23
CA PRO A 278 -5.84 -12.39 -3.24
C PRO A 278 -5.04 -11.37 -4.07
N HIS A 279 -3.73 -11.40 -3.92
CA HIS A 279 -2.80 -10.77 -4.86
C HIS A 279 -3.00 -11.33 -6.28
N GLN A 280 -3.15 -10.42 -7.25
CA GLN A 280 -3.45 -10.72 -8.64
C GLN A 280 -2.16 -10.97 -9.45
N ALA A 281 -1.35 -11.96 -9.06
CA ALA A 281 -0.10 -12.28 -9.76
C ALA A 281 -0.34 -13.02 -11.10
N ASN A 282 -1.14 -14.09 -11.02
CA ASN A 282 -1.67 -14.86 -12.14
C ASN A 282 -2.80 -15.76 -11.61
N SER A 283 -3.72 -16.13 -12.50
CA SER A 283 -4.90 -16.93 -12.14
C SER A 283 -4.56 -18.33 -11.61
N ARG A 284 -3.46 -18.94 -12.05
CA ARG A 284 -3.07 -20.30 -11.66
C ARG A 284 -2.64 -20.40 -10.19
N ILE A 285 -1.95 -19.39 -9.68
CA ILE A 285 -1.59 -19.32 -8.26
C ILE A 285 -2.87 -19.25 -7.42
N ILE A 286 -3.80 -18.36 -7.77
CA ILE A 286 -5.08 -18.18 -7.06
C ILE A 286 -5.90 -19.48 -7.07
N GLN A 287 -6.03 -20.12 -8.23
CA GLN A 287 -6.72 -21.41 -8.37
C GLN A 287 -6.07 -22.51 -7.52
N SER A 288 -4.74 -22.54 -7.46
CA SER A 288 -4.02 -23.59 -6.76
C SER A 288 -4.07 -23.40 -5.24
N SER A 289 -3.82 -22.20 -4.73
CA SER A 289 -3.74 -21.95 -3.29
C SER A 289 -5.11 -21.70 -2.66
N VAL A 290 -5.89 -20.75 -3.17
CA VAL A 290 -7.15 -20.34 -2.53
C VAL A 290 -8.26 -21.34 -2.82
N ILE A 291 -8.43 -21.72 -4.10
CA ILE A 291 -9.56 -22.58 -4.48
C ILE A 291 -9.28 -24.05 -4.14
N LYS A 292 -8.16 -24.61 -4.62
CA LYS A 292 -7.87 -26.04 -4.46
C LYS A 292 -7.37 -26.41 -3.07
N GLN A 293 -6.35 -25.72 -2.55
CA GLN A 293 -5.77 -26.10 -1.24
C GLN A 293 -6.65 -25.71 -0.05
N LEU A 294 -7.30 -24.54 -0.07
CA LEU A 294 -8.21 -24.12 1.01
C LEU A 294 -9.66 -24.58 0.82
N LYS A 295 -9.99 -25.16 -0.35
CA LYS A 295 -11.35 -25.59 -0.71
C LYS A 295 -12.38 -24.46 -0.65
N ILE A 296 -11.93 -23.20 -0.84
CA ILE A 296 -12.83 -22.05 -0.91
C ILE A 296 -13.49 -22.05 -2.29
N PRO A 297 -14.83 -21.98 -2.38
CA PRO A 297 -15.53 -21.90 -3.66
C PRO A 297 -15.03 -20.73 -4.51
N ALA A 298 -14.89 -20.93 -5.82
CA ALA A 298 -14.48 -19.87 -6.74
C ALA A 298 -15.41 -18.64 -6.67
N SER A 299 -16.69 -18.84 -6.37
CA SER A 299 -17.67 -17.78 -6.15
C SER A 299 -17.35 -16.89 -4.94
N LYS A 300 -16.53 -17.32 -3.98
CA LYS A 300 -16.04 -16.53 -2.84
C LYS A 300 -14.67 -15.90 -3.08
N VAL A 301 -14.14 -15.94 -4.31
CA VAL A 301 -12.86 -15.33 -4.67
C VAL A 301 -13.09 -14.23 -5.70
N PHE A 302 -12.48 -13.06 -5.50
CA PHE A 302 -12.50 -11.98 -6.49
C PHE A 302 -11.21 -11.99 -7.31
N VAL A 303 -11.35 -12.00 -8.64
CA VAL A 303 -10.22 -12.06 -9.58
C VAL A 303 -10.46 -11.07 -10.70
N ASN A 304 -9.49 -10.18 -10.94
CA ASN A 304 -9.51 -9.20 -12.03
C ASN A 304 -8.16 -9.12 -12.78
N VAL A 305 -7.24 -10.05 -12.49
CA VAL A 305 -5.93 -10.17 -13.16
C VAL A 305 -6.03 -10.18 -14.70
N GLU A 306 -7.17 -10.62 -15.24
CA GLU A 306 -7.45 -10.60 -16.68
C GLU A 306 -7.30 -9.20 -17.30
N ARG A 307 -7.73 -8.15 -16.60
CA ARG A 307 -7.84 -6.78 -17.14
C ARG A 307 -6.68 -5.85 -16.78
N TYR A 308 -5.95 -6.16 -15.72
CA TYR A 308 -4.90 -5.28 -15.20
C TYR A 308 -3.51 -5.92 -15.23
N GLY A 309 -3.43 -7.23 -15.45
CA GLY A 309 -2.22 -7.99 -15.15
C GLY A 309 -1.87 -7.90 -13.67
N ASN A 310 -0.58 -8.11 -13.39
CA ASN A 310 0.00 -8.01 -12.07
C ASN A 310 0.44 -6.57 -11.79
N THR A 311 -0.35 -5.87 -10.96
CA THR A 311 -0.05 -4.50 -10.48
C THR A 311 0.63 -4.50 -9.10
N SER A 312 1.31 -5.60 -8.74
CA SER A 312 2.00 -5.82 -7.46
C SER A 312 1.16 -5.36 -6.26
N THR A 313 1.64 -4.41 -5.45
CA THR A 313 0.96 -3.98 -4.21
C THR A 313 -0.39 -3.29 -4.47
N ALA A 314 -0.62 -2.73 -5.67
CA ALA A 314 -1.89 -2.11 -6.04
C ALA A 314 -3.00 -3.13 -6.35
N SER A 315 -2.65 -4.39 -6.57
CA SER A 315 -3.60 -5.41 -7.04
C SER A 315 -4.77 -5.67 -6.08
N ILE A 316 -4.50 -5.81 -4.78
CA ILE A 316 -5.54 -6.05 -3.77
C ILE A 316 -6.49 -4.86 -3.64
N PRO A 317 -6.03 -3.60 -3.46
CA PRO A 317 -6.96 -2.48 -3.34
C PRO A 317 -7.70 -2.15 -4.64
N ILE A 318 -7.10 -2.36 -5.83
CA ILE A 318 -7.81 -2.26 -7.11
C ILE A 318 -8.94 -3.31 -7.16
N ALA A 319 -8.62 -4.57 -6.86
CA ALA A 319 -9.60 -5.66 -6.81
C ALA A 319 -10.70 -5.43 -5.76
N LEU A 320 -10.37 -4.81 -4.62
CA LEU A 320 -11.36 -4.40 -3.63
C LEU A 320 -12.34 -3.37 -4.19
N CYS A 321 -11.86 -2.34 -4.89
CA CYS A 321 -12.72 -1.31 -5.49
C CYS A 321 -13.70 -1.93 -6.49
N GLU A 322 -13.22 -2.82 -7.37
CA GLU A 322 -14.09 -3.49 -8.34
C GLU A 322 -15.05 -4.49 -7.68
N ALA A 323 -14.63 -5.18 -6.61
CA ALA A 323 -15.51 -6.05 -5.85
C ALA A 323 -16.66 -5.26 -5.19
N ILE A 324 -16.37 -4.06 -4.70
CA ILE A 324 -17.38 -3.15 -4.17
C ILE A 324 -18.35 -2.70 -5.27
N GLU A 325 -17.83 -2.26 -6.42
CA GLU A 325 -18.64 -1.84 -7.57
C GLU A 325 -19.54 -2.98 -8.10
N ALA A 326 -19.01 -4.21 -8.13
CA ALA A 326 -19.74 -5.41 -8.51
C ALA A 326 -20.74 -5.91 -7.43
N GLY A 327 -20.91 -5.20 -6.32
CA GLY A 327 -21.86 -5.56 -5.24
C GLY A 327 -21.47 -6.83 -4.47
N ARG A 328 -20.20 -7.23 -4.54
CA ARG A 328 -19.63 -8.42 -3.90
C ARG A 328 -19.24 -8.20 -2.44
N VAL A 329 -19.06 -6.93 -2.05
CA VAL A 329 -18.73 -6.49 -0.69
C VAL A 329 -19.97 -5.89 -0.02
N ARG A 330 -20.25 -6.25 1.24
CA ARG A 330 -21.40 -5.80 2.03
C ARG A 330 -21.03 -5.66 3.51
N PRO A 331 -21.68 -4.75 4.26
CA PRO A 331 -21.54 -4.68 5.71
C PRO A 331 -21.82 -6.02 6.36
N GLY A 332 -21.02 -6.37 7.37
CA GLY A 332 -21.10 -7.61 8.11
C GLY A 332 -20.31 -8.76 7.50
N GLN A 333 -19.74 -8.64 6.30
CA GLN A 333 -18.97 -9.74 5.69
C GLN A 333 -17.57 -9.90 6.31
N ASN A 334 -17.10 -11.15 6.33
CA ASN A 334 -15.72 -11.51 6.66
C ASN A 334 -14.92 -11.63 5.35
N ILE A 335 -13.97 -10.72 5.15
CA ILE A 335 -13.17 -10.62 3.94
C ILE A 335 -11.72 -10.93 4.27
N VAL A 336 -11.05 -11.71 3.43
CA VAL A 336 -9.62 -11.97 3.56
C VAL A 336 -8.86 -11.31 2.44
N PHE A 337 -7.83 -10.54 2.79
CA PHE A 337 -6.80 -10.10 1.86
C PHE A 337 -5.56 -10.94 2.07
N VAL A 338 -4.95 -11.41 0.99
CA VAL A 338 -3.74 -12.24 1.06
C VAL A 338 -2.83 -11.95 -0.12
N GLY A 339 -1.54 -11.79 0.14
CA GLY A 339 -0.54 -11.53 -0.88
C GLY A 339 0.81 -12.13 -0.56
N PHE A 340 1.63 -12.23 -1.59
CA PHE A 340 3.02 -12.69 -1.52
C PHE A 340 3.83 -11.88 -2.54
N GLY A 341 5.13 -11.71 -2.34
CA GLY A 341 5.99 -10.95 -3.26
C GLY A 341 7.47 -11.22 -3.07
N ALA A 342 8.30 -10.40 -3.72
CA ALA A 342 9.76 -10.42 -3.55
C ALA A 342 10.18 -10.27 -2.08
N GLY A 343 11.37 -10.77 -1.75
CA GLY A 343 11.85 -10.92 -0.37
C GLY A 343 12.44 -12.30 -0.07
N LEU A 344 11.69 -13.41 -0.13
CA LEU A 344 10.25 -13.47 -0.43
C LEU A 344 9.40 -13.14 0.78
N THR A 345 8.33 -12.39 0.57
CA THR A 345 7.41 -11.91 1.61
C THR A 345 6.01 -12.46 1.38
N TRP A 346 5.22 -12.56 2.45
CA TRP A 346 3.80 -12.85 2.39
C TRP A 346 3.06 -12.17 3.53
N ALA A 347 1.78 -11.90 3.29
CA ALA A 347 0.92 -11.35 4.32
C ALA A 347 -0.54 -11.69 4.07
N ALA A 348 -1.30 -11.82 5.15
CA ALA A 348 -2.73 -12.03 5.10
C ALA A 348 -3.42 -11.26 6.23
N THR A 349 -4.65 -10.82 5.99
CA THR A 349 -5.49 -10.17 7.00
C THR A 349 -6.94 -10.57 6.83
N ALA A 350 -7.61 -10.86 7.94
CA ALA A 350 -9.06 -11.00 7.97
C ALA A 350 -9.69 -9.69 8.44
N VAL A 351 -10.71 -9.24 7.71
CA VAL A 351 -11.39 -7.97 7.89
C VAL A 351 -12.88 -8.22 8.07
N LYS A 352 -13.47 -7.70 9.14
CA LYS A 352 -14.91 -7.55 9.27
C LYS A 352 -15.31 -6.24 8.59
N TRP A 353 -16.00 -6.33 7.46
CA TRP A 353 -16.39 -5.15 6.70
C TRP A 353 -17.55 -4.42 7.41
N CYS A 354 -17.32 -3.18 7.84
CA CYS A 354 -18.31 -2.40 8.59
C CYS A 354 -18.93 -1.25 7.79
N ALA A 355 -18.19 -0.69 6.82
CA ALA A 355 -18.62 0.51 6.14
C ALA A 355 -19.82 0.28 5.20
N PRO A 356 -20.81 1.20 5.19
CA PRO A 356 -21.88 1.15 4.20
C PRO A 356 -21.31 1.37 2.79
N ILE A 357 -21.80 0.59 1.83
CA ILE A 357 -21.29 0.61 0.45
C ILE A 357 -21.87 1.76 -0.39
N LYS A 358 -23.05 2.27 -0.02
CA LYS A 358 -23.65 3.40 -0.72
C LYS A 358 -22.75 4.62 -0.53
N LYS A 359 -22.14 5.11 -1.62
CA LYS A 359 -21.56 6.46 -1.68
C LYS A 359 -22.63 7.40 -1.16
N GLN A 360 -22.42 8.01 0.00
CA GLN A 360 -23.37 9.00 0.47
C GLN A 360 -23.31 10.16 -0.53
N PRO A 361 -24.43 10.56 -1.15
CA PRO A 361 -24.42 11.72 -2.01
C PRO A 361 -24.13 12.93 -1.12
N PHE A 362 -22.89 13.40 -1.13
CA PHE A 362 -22.54 14.65 -0.49
C PHE A 362 -23.23 15.78 -1.26
N PRO A 363 -23.74 16.81 -0.57
CA PRO A 363 -24.22 18.00 -1.24
C PRO A 363 -23.16 18.55 -2.21
N TRP A 364 -23.59 19.07 -3.36
CA TRP A 364 -22.70 19.59 -4.40
C TRP A 364 -21.66 20.58 -3.86
N TRP A 365 -22.02 21.36 -2.84
CA TRP A 365 -21.12 22.33 -2.19
C TRP A 365 -19.99 21.66 -1.39
N LYS A 366 -20.22 20.48 -0.78
CA LYS A 366 -19.14 19.71 -0.12
C LYS A 366 -18.16 19.15 -1.14
N VAL A 367 -18.68 18.65 -2.25
CA VAL A 367 -17.85 18.17 -3.36
C VAL A 367 -17.02 19.32 -3.92
N ALA A 368 -17.65 20.47 -4.20
CA ALA A 368 -16.97 21.67 -4.67
C ALA A 368 -15.94 22.20 -3.65
N GLN A 369 -16.23 22.15 -2.35
CA GLN A 369 -15.30 22.54 -1.29
C GLN A 369 -14.08 21.61 -1.24
N GLN A 370 -14.28 20.29 -1.39
CA GLN A 370 -13.20 19.32 -1.44
C GLN A 370 -12.30 19.54 -2.67
N GLU A 371 -12.92 19.78 -3.83
CA GLU A 371 -12.22 20.05 -5.09
C GLU A 371 -11.46 21.38 -5.05
N ALA A 372 -12.07 22.43 -4.49
CA ALA A 372 -11.42 23.71 -4.21
C ALA A 372 -10.25 23.55 -3.22
N GLY A 373 -10.41 22.73 -2.18
CA GLY A 373 -9.35 22.39 -1.24
C GLY A 373 -8.14 21.75 -1.91
N LEU A 374 -8.37 20.85 -2.87
CA LEU A 374 -7.31 20.24 -3.67
C LEU A 374 -6.61 21.23 -4.61
N GLN A 375 -7.36 22.13 -5.25
CA GLN A 375 -6.76 23.20 -6.07
C GLN A 375 -5.94 24.17 -5.21
N LEU A 376 -6.46 24.55 -4.05
CA LEU A 376 -5.75 25.35 -3.05
C LEU A 376 -4.51 24.63 -2.54
N ALA A 377 -4.54 23.31 -2.37
CA ALA A 377 -3.37 22.52 -2.01
C ALA A 377 -2.27 22.62 -3.09
N GLY A 378 -2.62 22.49 -4.36
CA GLY A 378 -1.69 22.68 -5.48
C GLY A 378 -1.11 24.10 -5.53
N ALA A 379 -1.94 25.13 -5.34
CA ALA A 379 -1.50 26.52 -5.26
C ALA A 379 -0.58 26.77 -4.05
N ARG A 380 -0.96 26.28 -2.86
CA ARG A 380 -0.19 26.35 -1.61
C ARG A 380 1.17 25.67 -1.79
N SER A 381 1.20 24.49 -2.37
CA SER A 381 2.42 23.72 -2.63
C SER A 381 3.35 24.48 -3.58
N THR A 382 2.81 25.02 -4.67
CA THR A 382 3.57 25.85 -5.63
C THR A 382 4.12 27.10 -4.97
N TRP A 383 3.32 27.80 -4.16
CA TRP A 383 3.75 28.98 -3.42
C TRP A 383 4.82 28.65 -2.37
N ARG A 384 4.66 27.55 -1.60
CA ARG A 384 5.66 27.09 -0.63
C ARG A 384 6.99 26.74 -1.32
N ARG A 385 6.95 26.08 -2.48
CA ARG A 385 8.14 25.79 -3.29
C ARG A 385 8.80 27.08 -3.78
N ALA A 386 8.02 28.03 -4.29
CA ALA A 386 8.52 29.33 -4.72
C ALA A 386 9.15 30.09 -3.54
N ALA A 387 8.48 30.14 -2.39
CA ALA A 387 8.99 30.77 -1.18
C ALA A 387 10.31 30.12 -0.71
N ARG A 388 10.42 28.79 -0.72
CA ARG A 388 11.68 28.07 -0.39
C ARG A 388 12.81 28.42 -1.38
N ARG A 389 12.50 28.48 -2.69
CA ARG A 389 13.49 28.86 -3.72
C ARG A 389 13.92 30.31 -3.59
N ILE A 390 12.98 31.22 -3.34
CA ILE A 390 13.26 32.63 -3.09
C ILE A 390 14.13 32.76 -1.85
N TYR A 391 13.75 32.14 -0.72
CA TYR A 391 14.52 32.13 0.52
C TYR A 391 15.96 31.63 0.30
N ALA A 392 16.13 30.51 -0.41
CA ALA A 392 17.46 29.98 -0.74
C ALA A 392 18.27 30.92 -1.65
N GLY A 393 17.63 31.56 -2.64
CA GLY A 393 18.26 32.46 -3.59
C GLY A 393 18.55 33.87 -3.07
N THR A 394 17.72 34.39 -2.15
CA THR A 394 17.90 35.74 -1.58
C THR A 394 18.88 35.77 -0.42
N LEU A 395 18.98 34.70 0.38
CA LEU A 395 19.79 34.70 1.60
C LEU A 395 21.12 33.94 1.49
N GLY A 396 21.33 33.11 0.45
CA GLY A 396 22.54 32.31 0.30
C GLY A 396 22.72 31.30 1.44
N PRO A 397 23.83 30.52 1.48
CA PRO A 397 24.10 29.62 2.59
C PRO A 397 24.30 30.42 3.90
N ALA A 398 23.74 29.93 5.01
CA ALA A 398 23.80 30.59 6.32
C ALA A 398 25.24 30.83 6.80
N GLU A 399 26.17 29.97 6.39
CA GLU A 399 27.60 30.04 6.72
C GLU A 399 28.39 31.02 5.83
N ALA A 400 27.77 31.64 4.83
CA ALA A 400 28.46 32.64 4.03
C ALA A 400 28.70 33.91 4.88
N PRO A 401 29.93 34.48 4.92
CA PRO A 401 30.27 35.68 5.70
C PRO A 401 29.72 36.96 5.05
N THR A 402 28.54 36.87 4.44
CA THR A 402 27.84 37.96 3.76
C THR A 402 26.79 38.54 4.68
N PHE A 403 26.39 39.80 4.45
CA PHE A 403 25.28 40.43 5.18
C PHE A 403 24.00 39.59 5.12
N ARG A 404 23.77 38.91 3.99
CA ARG A 404 22.64 38.01 3.75
C ARG A 404 22.70 36.74 4.61
N GLY A 405 23.88 36.13 4.78
CA GLY A 405 24.06 34.99 5.70
C GLY A 405 23.79 35.34 7.16
N ARG A 406 24.23 36.54 7.60
CA ARG A 406 23.94 37.05 8.96
C ARG A 406 22.46 37.38 9.17
N LEU A 407 21.78 37.92 8.16
CA LEU A 407 20.34 38.17 8.21
C LEU A 407 19.55 36.85 8.28
N ARG A 408 20.00 35.81 7.56
CA ARG A 408 19.42 34.46 7.61
C ARG A 408 19.53 33.84 9.00
N ALA A 409 20.71 33.85 9.60
CA ALA A 409 20.93 33.35 10.95
C ALA A 409 20.05 34.05 12.00
N SER A 410 19.84 35.37 11.85
CA SER A 410 18.97 36.14 12.75
C SER A 410 17.49 35.83 12.56
N ILE A 411 17.04 35.55 11.33
CA ILE A 411 15.65 35.14 11.05
C ILE A 411 15.41 33.72 11.56
N ASP A 412 16.34 32.79 11.32
CA ASP A 412 16.24 31.40 11.77
C ASP A 412 16.21 31.32 13.31
N ALA A 413 17.08 32.07 14.01
CA ALA A 413 17.06 32.17 15.48
C ALA A 413 15.79 32.84 16.04
N GLY A 414 15.22 33.82 15.32
CA GLY A 414 13.95 34.44 15.67
C GLY A 414 12.75 33.49 15.51
N ARG A 415 12.86 32.52 14.60
CA ARG A 415 11.83 31.51 14.35
C ARG A 415 11.87 30.41 15.41
N GLU A 416 13.06 29.94 15.78
CA GLU A 416 13.26 28.98 16.87
C GLU A 416 12.76 29.53 18.22
N THR A 417 13.00 30.81 18.51
CA THR A 417 12.52 31.45 19.75
C THR A 417 11.01 31.69 19.75
N TRP A 418 10.37 31.84 18.59
CA TRP A 418 8.91 31.94 18.48
C TRP A 418 8.22 30.57 18.55
N GLU A 419 8.83 29.54 17.97
CA GLU A 419 8.35 28.15 18.08
C GLU A 419 8.52 27.61 19.50
N ALA A 420 9.63 27.89 20.20
CA ALA A 420 9.83 27.52 21.60
C ALA A 420 8.83 28.18 22.57
N ARG A 421 8.31 29.37 22.23
CA ARG A 421 7.29 30.07 23.03
C ARG A 421 5.88 29.52 22.84
N LYS A 422 5.64 28.70 21.81
CA LYS A 422 4.36 28.05 21.57
C LYS A 422 4.18 26.74 22.34
N ASP A 423 5.26 26.18 22.86
CA ASP A 423 5.23 24.94 23.65
C ASP A 423 5.07 25.21 25.16
N ASP A 424 5.13 26.48 25.59
CA ASP A 424 4.98 26.95 26.97
C ASP A 424 3.58 27.56 27.29
N GLU A 425 2.64 27.56 26.34
CA GLU A 425 1.21 27.91 26.50
C GLU A 425 0.32 26.69 26.19
#